data_AF-A0A6C0I734-F1
#
_entry.id   AF-A0A6C0I734-F1
#
_cell.length_a   1.000
_cell.length_b   1.000
_cell.length_c   1.000
_cell.angle_alpha   90.00
_cell.angle_beta   90.00
_cell.angle_gamma   90.00
#
_symmetry.space_group_name_H-M   'P 1'
#
loop_
_entity.id
_entity.type
_entity.pdbx_description
1 polymer ?
#
loop_
_entity_poly.entity_id
_entity_poly.type
_entity_poly.pdbx_seq_one_letter_code
_entity_poly.pdbx_strand_id
1 'polypeptide(L)'
;MLVQGLLLLSFVYSVSAAFVYTEEALLDQVTELPGLQNSLSYNQFSGYIQLPGTKKNIHYWLVEAEQDADLKPLVFWTNGGPGCSGLIGFLTEQGPFRPTADGDIQLNPYAWNKVANMVFLEQPVGVGFSYSDVEDDYKIGDDQAAKDNLATIQGLIQKFPHFAKSNLYITSESYGGHYMPTLANEIVNYNDLEKDASLKLNFKGFAVGNPYTDYYSGVGAEMETYWGKQLLPKPLWDTYVANGCLNVEQQLNNSVCSTLILNFMRKIGNLNPYALDYPVCLSKQQMTMRNYIKSEQLLNDTLDIPYEPCEDEYSSNYLNRADVKAALHVHDDIVWEECSRTTKYELKDKMLPMEKYYKILLNSKTHPDMRILVYSGDDDSVCGTIGTQRWIYDLGFPLVQDWETWYVDGQTAGYISKFKTPFSGKSRFTFMTVHGAGHEVPTYKPKEALDLFEKYLSNTI
;
A
#
# COMPACT_ATOMS: atom_id res chain seq x y z
N MET A 1 50.06 24.13 -43.87
CA MET A 1 49.27 22.92 -44.19
C MET A 1 48.78 22.32 -42.88
N LEU A 2 47.56 22.65 -42.47
CA LEU A 2 46.90 22.09 -41.29
C LEU A 2 45.84 21.12 -41.79
N VAL A 3 45.99 19.85 -41.47
CA VAL A 3 45.05 18.77 -41.83
C VAL A 3 43.98 18.73 -40.74
N GLN A 4 42.74 19.09 -41.10
CA GLN A 4 41.56 18.86 -40.26
C GLN A 4 41.04 17.44 -40.52
N GLY A 5 41.08 16.59 -39.49
CA GLY A 5 40.42 15.29 -39.50
C GLY A 5 38.93 15.45 -39.20
N LEU A 6 38.07 14.94 -40.08
CA LEU A 6 36.64 14.76 -39.79
C LEU A 6 36.46 13.56 -38.86
N LEU A 7 35.93 13.80 -37.66
CA LEU A 7 35.35 12.78 -36.79
C LEU A 7 33.91 12.49 -37.25
N LEU A 8 33.69 11.31 -37.81
CA LEU A 8 32.37 10.75 -38.06
C LEU A 8 31.76 10.26 -36.74
N LEU A 9 30.86 11.04 -36.17
CA LEU A 9 29.99 10.62 -35.07
C LEU A 9 28.92 9.66 -35.63
N SER A 10 29.11 8.36 -35.45
CA SER A 10 28.08 7.35 -35.67
C SER A 10 27.03 7.45 -34.56
N PHE A 11 25.87 8.04 -34.84
CA PHE A 11 24.69 7.91 -33.99
C PHE A 11 24.16 6.48 -34.14
N VAL A 12 24.44 5.63 -33.15
CA VAL A 12 23.74 4.37 -33.00
C VAL A 12 22.39 4.70 -32.37
N TYR A 13 21.35 4.78 -33.19
CA TYR A 13 19.98 4.72 -32.68
C TYR A 13 19.77 3.30 -32.15
N SER A 14 19.76 3.13 -30.83
CA SER A 14 19.22 1.92 -30.22
C SER A 14 17.72 1.92 -30.49
N VAL A 15 17.30 1.16 -31.51
CA VAL A 15 15.90 0.79 -31.66
C VAL A 15 15.61 -0.12 -30.47
N SER A 16 14.97 0.42 -29.42
CA SER A 16 14.37 -0.42 -28.40
C SER A 16 13.39 -1.33 -29.14
N ALA A 17 13.65 -2.63 -29.12
CA ALA A 17 12.70 -3.59 -29.66
C ALA A 17 11.47 -3.50 -28.75
N ALA A 18 10.42 -2.82 -29.20
CA ALA A 18 9.13 -2.86 -28.54
C ALA A 18 8.75 -4.32 -28.34
N PHE A 19 8.68 -4.75 -27.09
CA PHE A 19 8.25 -6.08 -26.73
C PHE A 19 6.79 -6.27 -27.20
N VAL A 20 6.43 -7.51 -27.49
CA VAL A 20 5.09 -7.85 -27.98
C VAL A 20 4.28 -8.40 -26.81
N TYR A 21 3.14 -7.79 -26.53
CA TYR A 21 2.16 -8.30 -25.57
C TYR A 21 1.59 -9.65 -26.04
N THR A 22 1.23 -10.51 -25.09
CA THR A 22 0.48 -11.73 -25.43
C THR A 22 -0.92 -11.38 -25.92
N GLU A 23 -1.57 -12.28 -26.65
CA GLU A 23 -2.97 -12.08 -27.05
C GLU A 23 -3.89 -11.88 -25.84
N GLU A 24 -3.64 -12.63 -24.75
CA GLU A 24 -4.40 -12.50 -23.50
C GLU A 24 -4.20 -11.13 -22.84
N ALA A 25 -2.96 -10.61 -22.81
CA ALA A 25 -2.68 -9.26 -22.31
C ALA A 25 -3.40 -8.18 -23.13
N LEU A 26 -3.44 -8.32 -24.47
CA LEU A 26 -4.10 -7.35 -25.34
C LEU A 26 -5.62 -7.30 -25.14
N LEU A 27 -6.24 -8.41 -24.71
CA LEU A 27 -7.67 -8.42 -24.36
C LEU A 27 -7.97 -7.62 -23.07
N ASP A 28 -6.98 -7.46 -22.19
CA ASP A 28 -7.11 -6.70 -20.95
C ASP A 28 -6.77 -5.21 -21.13
N GLN A 29 -6.34 -4.76 -22.32
CA GLN A 29 -5.84 -3.38 -22.52
C GLN A 29 -6.96 -2.33 -22.38
N VAL A 30 -6.80 -1.41 -21.42
CA VAL A 30 -7.73 -0.30 -21.22
C VAL A 30 -7.31 0.87 -22.12
N THR A 31 -8.00 1.01 -23.26
CA THR A 31 -7.68 2.01 -24.30
C THR A 31 -8.31 3.37 -24.05
N GLU A 32 -9.49 3.40 -23.44
CA GLU A 32 -10.21 4.61 -23.05
C GLU A 32 -10.72 4.44 -21.63
N LEU A 33 -10.55 5.47 -20.80
CA LEU A 33 -11.02 5.46 -19.41
C LEU A 33 -12.03 6.60 -19.24
N PRO A 34 -13.31 6.31 -18.91
CA PRO A 34 -14.35 7.32 -18.87
C PRO A 34 -14.03 8.49 -17.93
N GLY A 35 -14.26 9.73 -18.37
CA GLY A 35 -13.98 10.92 -17.56
C GLY A 35 -12.52 11.39 -17.56
N LEU A 36 -11.59 10.64 -18.19
CA LEU A 36 -10.22 11.10 -18.40
C LEU A 36 -10.16 12.07 -19.59
N GLN A 37 -9.74 13.30 -19.33
CA GLN A 37 -9.62 14.34 -20.38
C GLN A 37 -8.25 14.32 -21.10
N ASN A 38 -7.25 13.69 -20.50
CA ASN A 38 -5.87 13.71 -20.97
C ASN A 38 -5.51 12.39 -21.67
N SER A 39 -4.76 12.45 -22.77
CA SER A 39 -4.14 11.26 -23.36
C SER A 39 -3.01 10.74 -22.47
N LEU A 40 -2.92 9.42 -22.30
CA LEU A 40 -1.84 8.76 -21.57
C LEU A 40 -0.63 8.49 -22.47
N SER A 41 0.56 8.54 -21.90
CA SER A 41 1.82 8.21 -22.58
C SER A 41 2.31 6.79 -22.32
N TYR A 42 1.53 5.99 -21.60
CA TYR A 42 1.84 4.63 -21.14
C TYR A 42 0.60 3.75 -21.27
N ASN A 43 0.80 2.42 -21.32
CA ASN A 43 -0.31 1.49 -21.38
C ASN A 43 -0.83 1.12 -19.99
N GLN A 44 -2.06 0.66 -19.98
CA GLN A 44 -2.71 0.11 -18.80
C GLN A 44 -3.58 -1.09 -19.18
N PHE A 45 -3.70 -2.02 -18.26
CA PHE A 45 -4.38 -3.29 -18.45
C PHE A 45 -5.21 -3.61 -17.22
N SER A 46 -6.46 -4.00 -17.42
CA SER A 46 -7.37 -4.41 -16.36
C SER A 46 -8.07 -5.69 -16.80
N GLY A 47 -8.05 -6.69 -15.92
CA GLY A 47 -8.64 -7.99 -16.19
C GLY A 47 -8.45 -8.93 -15.02
N TYR A 48 -8.48 -10.23 -15.30
CA TYR A 48 -8.43 -11.27 -14.28
C TYR A 48 -7.24 -12.22 -14.46
N ILE A 49 -6.71 -12.70 -13.35
CA ILE A 49 -5.84 -13.88 -13.28
C ILE A 49 -6.65 -15.01 -12.62
N GLN A 50 -6.97 -16.04 -13.39
CA GLN A 50 -7.59 -17.25 -12.86
C GLN A 50 -6.55 -18.13 -12.16
N LEU A 51 -6.77 -18.45 -10.89
CA LEU A 51 -5.78 -19.22 -10.12
C LEU A 51 -5.85 -20.71 -10.50
N PRO A 52 -4.71 -21.34 -10.88
CA PRO A 52 -4.69 -22.70 -11.39
C PRO A 52 -5.37 -23.71 -10.45
N GLY A 53 -6.26 -24.54 -11.01
CA GLY A 53 -6.95 -25.58 -10.26
C GLY A 53 -8.07 -25.08 -9.33
N THR A 54 -8.43 -23.80 -9.39
CA THR A 54 -9.52 -23.20 -8.59
C THR A 54 -10.56 -22.53 -9.49
N LYS A 55 -11.59 -21.93 -8.87
CA LYS A 55 -12.54 -21.03 -9.53
C LYS A 55 -12.34 -19.56 -9.19
N LYS A 56 -11.24 -19.25 -8.50
CA LYS A 56 -10.86 -17.90 -8.09
C LYS A 56 -10.33 -17.13 -9.28
N ASN A 57 -10.88 -15.95 -9.51
CA ASN A 57 -10.43 -14.98 -10.49
C ASN A 57 -10.05 -13.71 -9.73
N ILE A 58 -8.76 -13.38 -9.71
CA ILE A 58 -8.22 -12.20 -9.02
C ILE A 58 -8.13 -11.06 -10.02
N HIS A 59 -8.85 -9.97 -9.76
CA HIS A 59 -8.78 -8.74 -10.54
C HIS A 59 -7.44 -8.04 -10.32
N TYR A 60 -6.88 -7.53 -11.40
CA TYR A 60 -5.70 -6.67 -11.37
C TYR A 60 -5.93 -5.44 -12.25
N TRP A 61 -5.30 -4.34 -11.88
CA TRP A 61 -5.10 -3.18 -12.76
C TRP A 61 -3.61 -2.85 -12.81
N LEU A 62 -2.99 -3.13 -13.97
CA LEU A 62 -1.60 -2.80 -14.28
C LEU A 62 -1.54 -1.43 -14.98
N VAL A 63 -0.68 -0.55 -14.50
CA VAL A 63 -0.27 0.68 -15.19
C VAL A 63 1.24 0.63 -15.41
N GLU A 64 1.67 0.74 -16.66
CA GLU A 64 3.09 0.74 -16.99
C GLU A 64 3.77 2.03 -16.53
N ALA A 65 5.09 1.95 -16.41
CA ALA A 65 5.87 3.13 -16.07
C ALA A 65 5.74 4.20 -17.16
N GLU A 66 5.68 5.48 -16.76
CA GLU A 66 5.53 6.59 -17.72
C GLU A 66 6.66 6.67 -18.76
N GLN A 67 7.84 6.17 -18.41
CA GLN A 67 9.04 6.16 -19.24
C GLN A 67 9.82 4.85 -19.07
N ASP A 68 10.32 4.33 -20.20
CA ASP A 68 11.18 3.15 -20.26
C ASP A 68 10.63 1.93 -19.49
N ALA A 69 9.33 1.63 -19.63
CA ALA A 69 8.62 0.58 -18.89
C ALA A 69 9.39 -0.75 -18.81
N ASP A 70 10.03 -1.17 -19.91
CA ASP A 70 10.89 -2.37 -19.99
C ASP A 70 12.06 -2.43 -19.01
N LEU A 71 12.57 -1.25 -18.62
CA LEU A 71 13.73 -1.12 -17.74
C LEU A 71 13.32 -0.88 -16.28
N LYS A 72 12.04 -0.68 -16.01
CA LYS A 72 11.53 -0.33 -14.69
C LYS A 72 11.13 -1.58 -13.88
N PRO A 73 11.19 -1.51 -12.54
CA PRO A 73 10.72 -2.59 -11.67
C PRO A 73 9.25 -2.93 -11.93
N LEU A 74 8.87 -4.19 -11.64
CA LEU A 74 7.49 -4.60 -11.51
C LEU A 74 7.13 -4.59 -10.02
N VAL A 75 6.12 -3.82 -9.66
CA VAL A 75 5.75 -3.60 -8.27
C VAL A 75 4.27 -3.90 -8.08
N PHE A 76 3.98 -4.85 -7.19
CA PHE A 76 2.61 -5.16 -6.82
C PHE A 76 2.19 -4.32 -5.62
N TRP A 77 0.96 -3.80 -5.66
CA TRP A 77 0.30 -3.12 -4.56
C TRP A 77 -0.98 -3.86 -4.16
N THR A 78 -1.21 -3.99 -2.86
CA THR A 78 -2.52 -4.35 -2.29
C THR A 78 -2.82 -3.44 -1.11
N ASN A 79 -4.07 -3.05 -0.90
CA ASN A 79 -4.47 -2.49 0.39
C ASN A 79 -4.65 -3.62 1.43
N GLY A 80 -4.96 -3.21 2.66
CA GLY A 80 -5.11 -4.10 3.82
C GLY A 80 -6.56 -4.55 4.10
N GLY A 81 -7.08 -4.13 5.25
CA GLY A 81 -8.42 -4.51 5.76
C GLY A 81 -8.37 -5.42 6.98
N PRO A 82 -8.29 -6.76 6.85
CA PRO A 82 -8.18 -7.55 5.61
C PRO A 82 -9.43 -7.47 4.74
N GLY A 83 -9.25 -7.63 3.43
CA GLY A 83 -10.34 -7.68 2.46
C GLY A 83 -10.68 -6.34 1.80
N CYS A 84 -9.79 -5.35 1.86
CA CYS A 84 -9.96 -4.07 1.17
C CYS A 84 -9.25 -4.07 -0.19
N SER A 85 -9.87 -3.41 -1.16
CA SER A 85 -9.44 -3.41 -2.56
C SER A 85 -8.12 -2.65 -2.75
N GLY A 86 -7.20 -3.21 -3.55
CA GLY A 86 -6.03 -2.48 -4.04
C GLY A 86 -6.36 -1.26 -4.90
N LEU A 87 -7.60 -1.14 -5.40
CA LEU A 87 -8.03 0.02 -6.17
C LEU A 87 -8.31 1.26 -5.30
N ILE A 88 -8.34 1.10 -3.97
CA ILE A 88 -8.27 2.23 -3.04
C ILE A 88 -6.94 2.94 -3.23
N GLY A 89 -5.83 2.21 -3.14
CA GLY A 89 -4.50 2.74 -3.41
C GLY A 89 -4.30 3.24 -4.83
N PHE A 90 -5.03 2.67 -5.78
CA PHE A 90 -5.04 3.16 -7.15
C PHE A 90 -5.71 4.54 -7.27
N LEU A 91 -6.92 4.71 -6.73
CA LEU A 91 -7.72 5.92 -6.97
C LEU A 91 -7.52 7.03 -5.92
N THR A 92 -7.04 6.71 -4.73
CA THR A 92 -6.99 7.66 -3.59
C THR A 92 -5.58 7.89 -3.05
N GLU A 93 -4.62 7.03 -3.39
CA GLU A 93 -3.26 7.10 -2.85
C GLU A 93 -2.16 7.33 -3.92
N GLN A 94 -1.60 6.30 -4.54
CA GLN A 94 -0.42 6.41 -5.43
C GLN A 94 -0.65 6.00 -6.89
N GLY A 95 -1.88 5.63 -7.27
CA GLY A 95 -2.18 5.40 -8.67
C GLY A 95 -2.19 6.70 -9.49
N PRO A 96 -2.26 6.59 -10.83
CA PRO A 96 -2.13 7.71 -11.74
C PRO A 96 -3.35 8.62 -11.79
N PHE A 97 -4.48 8.22 -11.19
CA PHE A 97 -5.75 8.92 -11.32
C PHE A 97 -6.36 9.24 -9.96
N ARG A 98 -7.05 10.38 -9.90
CA ARG A 98 -7.90 10.80 -8.77
C ARG A 98 -9.32 11.04 -9.25
N PRO A 99 -10.33 10.38 -8.70
CA PRO A 99 -11.72 10.67 -9.02
C PRO A 99 -12.15 11.99 -8.40
N THR A 100 -13.05 12.67 -9.08
CA THR A 100 -13.62 13.96 -8.67
C THR A 100 -15.08 13.79 -8.28
N ALA A 101 -15.61 14.75 -7.52
CA ALA A 101 -17.02 14.75 -7.11
C ALA A 101 -18.01 14.75 -8.29
N ASP A 102 -17.60 15.27 -9.45
CA ASP A 102 -18.41 15.34 -10.67
C ASP A 102 -18.43 14.01 -11.46
N GLY A 103 -17.66 13.02 -11.01
CA GLY A 103 -17.55 11.70 -11.64
C GLY A 103 -16.48 11.61 -12.73
N ASP A 104 -15.70 12.67 -12.96
CA ASP A 104 -14.51 12.64 -13.82
C ASP A 104 -13.27 12.14 -13.06
N ILE A 105 -12.17 11.89 -13.77
CA ILE A 105 -10.87 11.55 -13.19
C ILE A 105 -9.76 12.49 -13.67
N GLN A 106 -8.86 12.87 -12.76
CA GLN A 106 -7.71 13.74 -13.02
C GLN A 106 -6.39 13.02 -12.79
N LEU A 107 -5.31 13.51 -13.39
CA LEU A 107 -3.98 12.92 -13.23
C LEU A 107 -3.39 13.22 -11.84
N ASN A 108 -2.77 12.21 -11.24
CA ASN A 108 -1.98 12.34 -10.01
C ASN A 108 -0.52 12.71 -10.36
N PRO A 109 -0.03 13.91 -10.03
CA PRO A 109 1.35 14.32 -10.32
C PRO A 109 2.40 13.56 -9.50
N TYR A 110 2.00 12.77 -8.50
CA TYR A 110 2.89 12.01 -7.63
C TYR A 110 2.66 10.49 -7.73
N ALA A 111 2.08 10.04 -8.84
CA ALA A 111 1.83 8.63 -9.08
C ALA A 111 3.11 7.78 -9.04
N TRP A 112 3.03 6.59 -8.44
CA TRP A 112 4.19 5.70 -8.33
C TRP A 112 4.59 5.07 -9.66
N ASN A 113 3.69 5.04 -10.65
CA ASN A 113 4.04 4.59 -12.00
C ASN A 113 4.98 5.57 -12.75
N LYS A 114 5.37 6.69 -12.13
CA LYS A 114 6.51 7.49 -12.63
C LYS A 114 7.83 6.74 -12.60
N VAL A 115 7.98 5.78 -11.69
CA VAL A 115 9.27 5.09 -11.45
C VAL A 115 9.17 3.56 -11.49
N ALA A 116 7.98 2.99 -11.69
CA ALA A 116 7.73 1.54 -11.70
C ALA A 116 6.55 1.15 -12.61
N ASN A 117 6.50 -0.12 -13.02
CA ASN A 117 5.28 -0.73 -13.52
C ASN A 117 4.47 -1.20 -12.30
N MET A 118 3.30 -0.62 -12.09
CA MET A 118 2.50 -0.84 -10.87
C MET A 118 1.32 -1.76 -11.16
N VAL A 119 1.19 -2.84 -10.39
CA VAL A 119 0.07 -3.79 -10.47
C VAL A 119 -0.74 -3.69 -9.18
N PHE A 120 -1.94 -3.15 -9.27
CA PHE A 120 -2.85 -3.05 -8.13
C PHE A 120 -3.74 -4.29 -8.13
N LEU A 121 -3.73 -5.05 -7.02
CA LEU A 121 -4.50 -6.30 -6.89
C LEU A 121 -5.66 -6.14 -5.92
N GLU A 122 -6.80 -6.70 -6.29
CA GLU A 122 -7.94 -6.84 -5.38
C GLU A 122 -7.92 -8.23 -4.74
N GLN A 123 -7.21 -8.35 -3.61
CA GLN A 123 -7.00 -9.63 -2.92
C GLN A 123 -7.44 -9.55 -1.46
N PRO A 124 -7.88 -10.66 -0.85
CA PRO A 124 -8.11 -12.00 -1.43
C PRO A 124 -9.34 -12.09 -2.35
N VAL A 125 -9.68 -13.30 -2.83
CA VAL A 125 -10.91 -13.52 -3.62
C VAL A 125 -12.16 -13.00 -2.90
N GLY A 126 -13.06 -12.37 -3.65
CA GLY A 126 -14.25 -11.68 -3.13
C GLY A 126 -14.05 -10.19 -2.85
N VAL A 127 -12.82 -9.68 -2.95
CA VAL A 127 -12.49 -8.26 -2.78
C VAL A 127 -12.67 -7.51 -4.09
N GLY A 128 -13.39 -6.38 -4.03
CA GLY A 128 -13.67 -5.55 -5.20
C GLY A 128 -14.33 -6.36 -6.32
N PHE A 129 -13.70 -6.40 -7.48
CA PHE A 129 -14.12 -7.16 -8.64
C PHE A 129 -13.63 -8.62 -8.67
N SER A 130 -12.74 -9.03 -7.76
CA SER A 130 -12.29 -10.43 -7.63
C SER A 130 -13.42 -11.35 -7.17
N TYR A 131 -13.56 -12.50 -7.80
CA TYR A 131 -14.71 -13.38 -7.55
C TYR A 131 -14.37 -14.88 -7.71
N SER A 132 -15.27 -15.72 -7.22
CA SER A 132 -15.31 -17.17 -7.49
C SER A 132 -16.75 -17.67 -7.59
N ASP A 133 -16.97 -18.65 -8.46
CA ASP A 133 -18.26 -19.37 -8.56
C ASP A 133 -18.45 -20.40 -7.43
N VAL A 134 -17.48 -20.52 -6.51
CA VAL A 134 -17.50 -21.47 -5.38
C VAL A 134 -17.52 -20.70 -4.06
N GLU A 135 -18.61 -20.85 -3.31
CA GLU A 135 -18.82 -20.13 -2.04
C GLU A 135 -17.71 -20.39 -1.00
N ASP A 136 -17.19 -21.63 -0.95
CA ASP A 136 -16.12 -22.00 -0.02
C ASP A 136 -14.79 -21.30 -0.33
N ASP A 137 -14.55 -20.81 -1.55
CA ASP A 137 -13.33 -20.08 -1.89
C ASP A 137 -13.20 -18.76 -1.10
N TYR A 138 -14.32 -18.20 -0.65
CA TYR A 138 -14.34 -16.94 0.12
C TYR A 138 -13.92 -17.11 1.59
N LYS A 139 -13.77 -18.34 2.08
CA LYS A 139 -13.20 -18.63 3.41
C LYS A 139 -11.68 -18.65 3.29
N ILE A 140 -11.02 -17.64 3.83
CA ILE A 140 -9.59 -17.40 3.56
C ILE A 140 -8.86 -16.90 4.82
N GLY A 141 -7.57 -17.21 4.88
CA GLY A 141 -6.65 -16.74 5.92
C GLY A 141 -5.29 -16.40 5.33
N ASP A 142 -4.35 -15.96 6.17
CA ASP A 142 -3.06 -15.41 5.76
C ASP A 142 -2.29 -16.40 4.86
N ASP A 143 -2.23 -17.68 5.25
CA ASP A 143 -1.52 -18.72 4.51
C ASP A 143 -2.09 -18.97 3.10
N GLN A 144 -3.41 -18.92 2.94
CA GLN A 144 -4.04 -19.13 1.63
C GLN A 144 -3.94 -17.88 0.78
N ALA A 145 -4.08 -16.69 1.36
CA ALA A 145 -3.86 -15.42 0.66
C ALA A 145 -2.43 -15.32 0.11
N ALA A 146 -1.41 -15.72 0.88
CA ALA A 146 -0.02 -15.75 0.41
C ALA A 146 0.18 -16.67 -0.81
N LYS A 147 -0.43 -17.86 -0.81
CA LYS A 147 -0.37 -18.82 -1.94
C LYS A 147 -1.12 -18.30 -3.17
N ASP A 148 -2.31 -17.76 -2.97
CA ASP A 148 -3.14 -17.20 -4.03
C ASP A 148 -2.43 -16.00 -4.68
N ASN A 149 -1.77 -15.15 -3.89
CA ASN A 149 -0.99 -14.02 -4.39
C ASN A 149 0.29 -14.45 -5.11
N LEU A 150 1.00 -15.48 -4.65
CA LEU A 150 2.12 -16.07 -5.41
C LEU A 150 1.64 -16.59 -6.79
N ALA A 151 0.54 -17.34 -6.81
CA ALA A 151 -0.06 -17.85 -8.05
C ALA A 151 -0.51 -16.70 -8.97
N THR A 152 -1.03 -15.61 -8.40
CA THR A 152 -1.39 -14.39 -9.15
C THR A 152 -0.16 -13.75 -9.80
N ILE A 153 0.95 -13.60 -9.07
CA ILE A 153 2.21 -13.06 -9.62
C ILE A 153 2.72 -13.94 -10.76
N GLN A 154 2.71 -15.26 -10.59
CA GLN A 154 3.12 -16.21 -11.63
C GLN A 154 2.23 -16.11 -12.87
N GLY A 155 0.90 -16.05 -12.69
CA GLY A 155 -0.06 -15.89 -13.78
C GLY A 155 0.10 -14.56 -14.51
N LEU A 156 0.34 -13.46 -13.78
CA LEU A 156 0.61 -12.16 -14.38
C LEU A 156 1.89 -12.20 -15.23
N ILE A 157 2.98 -12.80 -14.74
CA ILE A 157 4.23 -12.92 -15.52
C ILE A 157 4.05 -13.82 -16.74
N GLN A 158 3.22 -14.84 -16.68
CA GLN A 158 2.87 -15.65 -17.86
C GLN A 158 2.10 -14.83 -18.90
N LYS A 159 1.15 -13.99 -18.45
CA LYS A 159 0.39 -13.07 -19.30
C LYS A 159 1.27 -11.95 -19.88
N PHE A 160 2.23 -11.46 -19.11
CA PHE A 160 3.16 -10.37 -19.46
C PHE A 160 4.64 -10.84 -19.38
N PRO A 161 5.11 -11.69 -20.31
CA PRO A 161 6.40 -12.38 -20.20
C PRO A 161 7.62 -11.46 -20.25
N HIS A 162 7.49 -10.23 -20.74
CA HIS A 162 8.57 -9.25 -20.73
C HIS A 162 8.97 -8.85 -19.30
N PHE A 163 8.07 -8.97 -18.31
CA PHE A 163 8.39 -8.72 -16.91
C PHE A 163 9.13 -9.86 -16.20
N ALA A 164 9.34 -11.01 -16.83
CA ALA A 164 9.96 -12.18 -16.18
C ALA A 164 11.34 -11.88 -15.58
N LYS A 165 12.06 -10.87 -16.11
CA LYS A 165 13.37 -10.43 -15.61
C LYS A 165 13.34 -9.13 -14.82
N SER A 166 12.20 -8.44 -14.76
CA SER A 166 12.07 -7.18 -14.02
C SER A 166 12.35 -7.40 -12.54
N ASN A 167 12.94 -6.40 -11.88
CA ASN A 167 13.06 -6.42 -10.43
C ASN A 167 11.66 -6.44 -9.82
N LEU A 168 11.32 -7.50 -9.09
CA LEU A 168 10.00 -7.70 -8.51
C LEU A 168 9.97 -7.20 -7.07
N TYR A 169 9.01 -6.33 -6.77
CA TYR A 169 8.69 -5.90 -5.42
C TYR A 169 7.21 -6.14 -5.10
N ILE A 170 6.91 -6.38 -3.84
CA ILE A 170 5.54 -6.41 -3.33
C ILE A 170 5.40 -5.29 -2.30
N THR A 171 4.28 -4.58 -2.32
CA THR A 171 4.04 -3.43 -1.46
C THR A 171 2.60 -3.43 -0.98
N SER A 172 2.37 -2.92 0.23
CA SER A 172 1.05 -2.85 0.82
C SER A 172 1.04 -1.85 1.98
N GLU A 173 -0.08 -1.78 2.67
CA GLU A 173 -0.30 -0.96 3.85
C GLU A 173 -1.23 -1.66 4.85
N SER A 174 -1.31 -1.16 6.08
CA SER A 174 -2.29 -1.60 7.07
C SER A 174 -2.15 -3.10 7.38
N TYR A 175 -3.21 -3.90 7.18
CA TYR A 175 -3.15 -5.38 7.25
C TYR A 175 -2.17 -6.01 6.25
N GLY A 176 -1.62 -5.23 5.32
CA GLY A 176 -0.40 -5.52 4.59
C GLY A 176 0.78 -5.94 5.48
N GLY A 177 0.78 -5.56 6.76
CA GLY A 177 1.71 -6.06 7.77
C GLY A 177 1.63 -7.58 8.02
N HIS A 178 0.51 -8.23 7.66
CA HIS A 178 0.37 -9.68 7.55
C HIS A 178 0.67 -10.17 6.14
N TYR A 179 0.09 -9.54 5.12
CA TYR A 179 0.20 -10.00 3.73
C TYR A 179 1.63 -10.00 3.19
N MET A 180 2.39 -8.92 3.40
CA MET A 180 3.71 -8.77 2.81
C MET A 180 4.73 -9.76 3.38
N PRO A 181 4.89 -9.93 4.71
CA PRO A 181 5.87 -10.89 5.23
C PRO A 181 5.48 -12.35 4.95
N THR A 182 4.19 -12.69 4.90
CA THR A 182 3.74 -14.05 4.56
C THR A 182 3.95 -14.35 3.07
N LEU A 183 3.59 -13.43 2.17
CA LEU A 183 3.83 -13.56 0.73
C LEU A 183 5.33 -13.56 0.40
N ALA A 184 6.13 -12.70 1.03
CA ALA A 184 7.58 -12.70 0.85
C ALA A 184 8.20 -14.05 1.24
N ASN A 185 7.74 -14.65 2.33
CA ASN A 185 8.19 -15.98 2.76
C ASN A 185 7.77 -17.06 1.76
N GLU A 186 6.56 -16.98 1.19
CA GLU A 186 6.09 -17.91 0.16
C GLU A 186 6.93 -17.79 -1.13
N ILE A 187 7.23 -16.56 -1.58
CA ILE A 187 8.10 -16.31 -2.76
C ILE A 187 9.52 -16.84 -2.54
N VAL A 188 10.10 -16.59 -1.36
CA VAL A 188 11.44 -17.09 -1.01
C VAL A 188 11.47 -18.61 -1.01
N ASN A 189 10.49 -19.27 -0.39
CA ASN A 189 10.39 -20.73 -0.38
C ASN A 189 10.22 -21.29 -1.79
N TYR A 190 9.38 -20.66 -2.62
CA TYR A 190 9.23 -21.03 -4.03
C TYR A 190 10.57 -20.95 -4.77
N ASN A 191 11.26 -19.81 -4.66
CA ASN A 191 12.54 -19.60 -5.33
C ASN A 191 13.64 -20.56 -4.85
N ASP A 192 13.67 -20.92 -3.58
CA ASP A 192 14.63 -21.88 -3.03
C ASP A 192 14.38 -23.31 -3.51
N LEU A 193 13.10 -23.69 -3.70
CA LEU A 193 12.70 -25.02 -4.17
C LEU A 193 12.76 -25.16 -5.70
N GLU A 194 12.57 -24.07 -6.44
CA GLU A 194 12.59 -24.07 -7.90
C GLU A 194 13.99 -24.39 -8.44
N LYS A 195 14.05 -25.39 -9.34
CA LYS A 195 15.28 -25.86 -9.96
C LYS A 195 15.54 -25.18 -11.30
N ASP A 196 14.48 -24.78 -12.00
CA ASP A 196 14.61 -24.02 -13.24
C ASP A 196 14.83 -22.54 -12.93
N ALA A 197 16.06 -22.07 -13.15
CA ALA A 197 16.43 -20.68 -12.92
C ALA A 197 15.58 -19.68 -13.75
N SER A 198 14.98 -20.12 -14.86
CA SER A 198 14.12 -19.27 -15.69
C SER A 198 12.72 -19.04 -15.11
N LEU A 199 12.28 -19.90 -14.17
CA LEU A 199 10.99 -19.78 -13.49
C LEU A 199 11.09 -19.03 -12.15
N LYS A 200 12.30 -18.82 -11.64
CA LYS A 200 12.52 -18.06 -10.39
C LYS A 200 12.10 -16.61 -10.56
N LEU A 201 11.40 -16.10 -9.57
CA LEU A 201 11.00 -14.71 -9.51
C LEU A 201 12.21 -13.85 -9.12
N ASN A 202 12.48 -12.77 -9.86
CA ASN A 202 13.53 -11.80 -9.55
C ASN A 202 13.14 -10.88 -8.37
N PHE A 203 12.83 -11.49 -7.23
CA PHE A 203 12.30 -10.84 -6.04
C PHE A 203 13.37 -10.03 -5.30
N LYS A 204 13.10 -8.75 -5.09
CA LYS A 204 14.01 -7.79 -4.46
C LYS A 204 13.57 -7.38 -3.05
N GLY A 205 12.33 -7.67 -2.67
CA GLY A 205 11.83 -7.47 -1.32
C GLY A 205 10.49 -6.76 -1.29
N PHE A 206 10.14 -6.22 -0.11
CA PHE A 206 8.86 -5.58 0.09
C PHE A 206 8.95 -4.26 0.87
N ALA A 207 7.96 -3.40 0.65
CA ALA A 207 7.70 -2.22 1.46
C ALA A 207 6.30 -2.29 2.06
N VAL A 208 6.13 -1.89 3.32
CA VAL A 208 4.81 -1.85 3.97
C VAL A 208 4.60 -0.57 4.76
N GLY A 209 3.50 0.13 4.47
CA GLY A 209 3.07 1.37 5.12
C GLY A 209 2.17 1.09 6.32
N ASN A 210 2.38 1.80 7.43
CA ASN A 210 1.52 1.76 8.61
C ASN A 210 1.06 0.33 8.98
N PRO A 211 2.00 -0.62 9.17
CA PRO A 211 1.63 -2.03 9.23
C PRO A 211 0.98 -2.42 10.55
N TYR A 212 -0.16 -3.09 10.46
CA TYR A 212 -0.66 -3.97 11.51
C TYR A 212 0.15 -5.27 11.47
N THR A 213 1.05 -5.47 12.42
CA THR A 213 1.99 -6.61 12.48
C THR A 213 1.64 -7.57 13.63
N ASP A 214 1.13 -7.02 14.72
CA ASP A 214 0.65 -7.73 15.91
C ASP A 214 -0.53 -6.96 16.54
N TYR A 215 -1.21 -7.59 17.51
CA TYR A 215 -2.36 -6.96 18.17
C TYR A 215 -2.04 -5.60 18.81
N TYR A 216 -0.83 -5.45 19.35
CA TYR A 216 -0.43 -4.19 19.97
C TYR A 216 -0.32 -3.08 18.93
N SER A 217 0.26 -3.35 17.76
CA SER A 217 0.47 -2.39 16.68
C SER A 217 -0.82 -1.80 16.11
N GLY A 218 -1.98 -2.44 16.34
CA GLY A 218 -3.29 -1.84 16.16
C GLY A 218 -3.81 -1.18 17.43
N VAL A 219 -4.67 -1.88 18.18
CA VAL A 219 -5.44 -1.31 19.30
C VAL A 219 -4.55 -0.70 20.39
N GLY A 220 -3.43 -1.33 20.74
CA GLY A 220 -2.52 -0.81 21.74
C GLY A 220 -1.91 0.53 21.32
N ALA A 221 -1.35 0.57 20.11
CA ALA A 221 -0.74 1.73 19.52
C ALA A 221 -1.76 2.86 19.33
N GLU A 222 -2.98 2.56 18.89
CA GLU A 222 -4.04 3.55 18.72
C GLU A 222 -4.36 4.30 20.01
N MET A 223 -4.54 3.56 21.12
CA MET A 223 -4.84 4.20 22.41
C MET A 223 -3.68 5.07 22.91
N GLU A 224 -2.45 4.61 22.70
CA GLU A 224 -1.26 5.38 23.07
C GLU A 224 -1.04 6.59 22.16
N THR A 225 -1.35 6.49 20.86
CA THR A 225 -1.29 7.63 19.93
C THR A 225 -2.31 8.70 20.33
N TYR A 226 -3.56 8.32 20.64
CA TYR A 226 -4.55 9.28 21.12
C TYR A 226 -4.10 10.00 22.40
N TRP A 227 -3.47 9.28 23.34
CA TRP A 227 -2.89 9.89 24.52
C TRP A 227 -1.72 10.84 24.16
N GLY A 228 -0.80 10.40 23.31
CA GLY A 228 0.36 11.17 22.87
C GLY A 228 -0.01 12.45 22.13
N LYS A 229 -1.11 12.42 21.37
CA LYS A 229 -1.71 13.57 20.67
C LYS A 229 -2.63 14.42 21.56
N GLN A 230 -2.67 14.15 22.88
CA GLN A 230 -3.42 14.90 23.88
C GLN A 230 -4.95 14.89 23.67
N LEU A 231 -5.47 13.85 23.01
CA LEU A 231 -6.89 13.72 22.70
C LEU A 231 -7.69 13.04 23.83
N LEU A 232 -7.01 12.49 24.83
CA LEU A 232 -7.64 11.76 25.94
C LEU A 232 -7.53 12.52 27.27
N PRO A 233 -8.61 12.54 28.09
CA PRO A 233 -8.56 13.17 29.40
C PRO A 233 -7.69 12.37 30.38
N LYS A 234 -6.74 13.05 31.04
CA LYS A 234 -5.78 12.44 31.97
C LYS A 234 -6.38 11.46 33.00
N PRO A 235 -7.50 11.76 33.71
CA PRO A 235 -8.04 10.81 34.68
C PRO A 235 -8.46 9.46 34.07
N LEU A 236 -8.92 9.47 32.81
CA LEU A 236 -9.32 8.26 32.11
C LEU A 236 -8.09 7.46 31.66
N TRP A 237 -7.06 8.15 31.16
CA TRP A 237 -5.76 7.55 30.85
C TRP A 237 -5.10 6.91 32.08
N ASP A 238 -5.05 7.63 33.21
CA ASP A 238 -4.47 7.10 34.46
C ASP A 238 -5.21 5.83 34.93
N THR A 239 -6.53 5.79 34.76
CA THR A 239 -7.34 4.59 35.07
C THR A 239 -7.00 3.43 34.14
N TYR A 240 -6.80 3.70 32.84
CA TYR A 240 -6.40 2.69 31.85
C TYR A 240 -5.04 2.06 32.18
N VAL A 241 -4.06 2.91 32.51
CA VAL A 241 -2.72 2.45 32.93
C VAL A 241 -2.78 1.67 34.25
N ALA A 242 -3.53 2.16 35.25
CA ALA A 242 -3.65 1.51 36.55
C ALA A 242 -4.28 0.11 36.48
N ASN A 243 -5.09 -0.17 35.46
CA ASN A 243 -5.69 -1.49 35.20
C ASN A 243 -4.81 -2.40 34.31
N GLY A 244 -3.57 -1.99 34.02
CA GLY A 244 -2.62 -2.80 33.26
C GLY A 244 -2.91 -2.84 31.76
N CYS A 245 -3.76 -1.95 31.23
CA CYS A 245 -4.25 -2.03 29.85
C CYS A 245 -3.21 -1.65 28.77
N LEU A 246 -1.97 -1.34 29.14
CA LEU A 246 -0.84 -1.24 28.19
C LEU A 246 -0.29 -2.62 27.79
N ASN A 247 -0.70 -3.68 28.47
CA ASN A 247 -0.33 -5.05 28.16
C ASN A 247 -1.44 -5.73 27.35
N VAL A 248 -1.07 -6.37 26.24
CA VAL A 248 -1.99 -7.05 25.32
C VAL A 248 -2.84 -8.13 26.01
N GLU A 249 -2.24 -8.93 26.89
CA GLU A 249 -2.97 -9.98 27.63
C GLU A 249 -4.07 -9.37 28.49
N GLN A 250 -3.80 -8.23 29.13
CA GLN A 250 -4.80 -7.51 29.92
C GLN A 250 -5.86 -6.86 29.02
N GLN A 251 -5.48 -6.26 27.89
CA GLN A 251 -6.45 -5.69 26.94
C GLN A 251 -7.48 -6.71 26.45
N LEU A 252 -7.05 -7.96 26.23
CA LEU A 252 -7.91 -9.04 25.74
C LEU A 252 -8.75 -9.70 26.84
N ASN A 253 -8.21 -9.83 28.06
CA ASN A 253 -8.84 -10.63 29.12
C ASN A 253 -9.48 -9.78 30.23
N ASN A 254 -9.32 -8.46 30.23
CA ASN A 254 -9.89 -7.56 31.24
C ASN A 254 -10.98 -6.67 30.62
N SER A 255 -12.24 -6.90 31.01
CA SER A 255 -13.40 -6.13 30.52
C SER A 255 -13.33 -4.64 30.88
N VAL A 256 -12.57 -4.26 31.90
CA VAL A 256 -12.29 -2.85 32.22
C VAL A 256 -11.53 -2.19 31.08
N CYS A 257 -10.51 -2.86 30.53
CA CYS A 257 -9.74 -2.34 29.40
C CYS A 257 -10.62 -2.13 28.16
N SER A 258 -11.45 -3.11 27.80
CA SER A 258 -12.38 -2.99 26.67
C SER A 258 -13.38 -1.84 26.88
N THR A 259 -13.88 -1.67 28.11
CA THR A 259 -14.81 -0.57 28.46
C THR A 259 -14.13 0.80 28.35
N LEU A 260 -12.87 0.91 28.78
CA LEU A 260 -12.09 2.14 28.70
C LEU A 260 -11.73 2.50 27.26
N ILE A 261 -11.36 1.51 26.43
CA ILE A 261 -11.14 1.69 24.98
C ILE A 261 -12.39 2.26 24.32
N LEU A 262 -13.57 1.67 24.56
CA LEU A 262 -14.83 2.20 24.04
C LEU A 262 -15.14 3.62 24.56
N ASN A 263 -14.70 3.96 25.77
CA ASN A 263 -14.86 5.30 26.31
C ASN A 263 -13.91 6.29 25.62
N PHE A 264 -12.66 5.90 25.38
CA PHE A 264 -11.71 6.67 24.59
C PHE A 264 -12.28 7.00 23.22
N MET A 265 -12.74 6.00 22.45
CA MET A 265 -13.34 6.20 21.13
C MET A 265 -14.49 7.22 21.14
N ARG A 266 -15.34 7.21 22.18
CA ARG A 266 -16.43 8.19 22.32
C ARG A 266 -15.94 9.61 22.65
N LYS A 267 -14.77 9.75 23.26
CA LYS A 267 -14.17 11.05 23.63
C LYS A 267 -13.44 11.71 22.48
N ILE A 268 -12.84 10.92 21.58
CA ILE A 268 -12.16 11.43 20.37
C ILE A 268 -13.12 12.24 19.49
N GLY A 269 -14.38 11.79 19.39
CA GLY A 269 -15.41 12.51 18.63
C GLY A 269 -15.29 12.28 17.13
N ASN A 270 -15.49 13.33 16.33
CA ASN A 270 -15.54 13.26 14.87
C ASN A 270 -14.18 13.62 14.24
N LEU A 271 -13.13 12.92 14.65
CA LEU A 271 -11.80 12.97 14.04
C LEU A 271 -11.61 11.76 13.12
N ASN A 272 -10.80 11.92 12.08
CA ASN A 272 -10.38 10.79 11.26
C ASN A 272 -9.29 10.01 12.02
N PRO A 273 -9.50 8.75 12.46
CA PRO A 273 -8.46 7.98 13.14
C PRO A 273 -7.28 7.65 12.21
N TYR A 274 -7.51 7.64 10.89
CA TYR A 274 -6.47 7.41 9.90
C TYR A 274 -5.56 8.63 9.70
N ALA A 275 -5.99 9.84 10.09
CA ALA A 275 -5.19 11.06 9.99
C ALA A 275 -5.74 12.15 10.92
N LEU A 276 -5.20 12.20 12.14
CA LEU A 276 -5.76 12.98 13.25
C LEU A 276 -5.79 14.49 13.01
N ASP A 277 -4.86 15.01 12.23
CA ASP A 277 -4.70 16.45 11.94
C ASP A 277 -5.40 16.86 10.62
N TYR A 278 -6.13 15.94 9.96
CA TYR A 278 -6.80 16.18 8.67
C TYR A 278 -8.32 16.33 8.77
N PRO A 279 -8.95 17.07 7.83
CA PRO A 279 -10.40 17.21 7.80
C PRO A 279 -11.10 15.88 7.47
N VAL A 280 -12.32 15.72 7.99
CA VAL A 280 -13.19 14.58 7.69
C VAL A 280 -14.15 14.88 6.53
N CYS A 281 -14.61 13.83 5.85
CA CYS A 281 -15.71 13.93 4.91
C CYS A 281 -17.00 14.39 5.64
N LEU A 282 -17.58 15.51 5.22
CA LEU A 282 -18.78 16.08 5.83
C LEU A 282 -20.02 15.76 5.00
N SER A 283 -21.13 15.42 5.68
CA SER A 283 -22.42 15.31 5.01
C SER A 283 -22.86 16.64 4.38
N LYS A 284 -23.74 16.58 3.38
CA LYS A 284 -24.32 17.78 2.73
C LYS A 284 -24.91 18.77 3.73
N GLN A 285 -25.54 18.27 4.80
CA GLN A 285 -26.10 19.10 5.86
C GLN A 285 -25.00 19.83 6.65
N GLN A 286 -23.93 19.12 7.04
CA GLN A 286 -22.79 19.68 7.75
C GLN A 286 -22.04 20.72 6.88
N MET A 287 -21.86 20.43 5.58
CA MET A 287 -21.25 21.37 4.64
C MET A 287 -22.09 22.64 4.49
N THR A 288 -23.41 22.52 4.34
CA THR A 288 -24.32 23.68 4.24
C THR A 288 -24.23 24.55 5.49
N MET A 289 -24.23 23.94 6.68
CA MET A 289 -24.07 24.66 7.95
C MET A 289 -22.70 25.34 8.06
N ARG A 290 -21.61 24.65 7.70
CA ARG A 290 -20.25 25.21 7.67
C ARG A 290 -20.18 26.41 6.73
N ASN A 291 -20.73 26.30 5.52
CA ASN A 291 -20.73 27.36 4.52
C ASN A 291 -21.56 28.57 4.95
N TYR A 292 -22.70 28.34 5.60
CA TYR A 292 -23.50 29.39 6.22
C TYR A 292 -22.67 30.16 7.29
N ILE A 293 -22.04 29.43 8.22
CA ILE A 293 -21.18 30.03 9.26
C ILE A 293 -19.97 30.77 8.65
N LYS A 294 -19.37 30.24 7.58
CA LYS A 294 -18.26 30.89 6.85
C LYS A 294 -18.70 32.16 6.14
N SER A 295 -19.88 32.18 5.54
CA SER A 295 -20.41 33.36 4.83
C SER A 295 -20.65 34.55 5.76
N GLU A 296 -20.79 34.29 7.07
CA GLU A 296 -20.85 35.30 8.14
C GLU A 296 -19.46 35.80 8.62
N GLN A 297 -18.38 35.52 7.85
CA GLN A 297 -17.01 36.05 8.05
C GLN A 297 -16.33 35.78 9.42
N LEU A 298 -16.71 34.70 10.12
CA LEU A 298 -16.10 34.37 11.42
C LEU A 298 -14.80 33.54 11.35
N LEU A 299 -14.39 33.06 10.17
CA LEU A 299 -13.18 32.23 9.98
C LEU A 299 -12.53 32.51 8.61
N ASN A 300 -11.26 32.92 8.61
CA ASN A 300 -10.39 32.88 7.43
C ASN A 300 -9.67 31.53 7.41
N ASP A 301 -9.79 30.75 6.33
CA ASP A 301 -8.97 29.56 6.09
C ASP A 301 -7.73 29.98 5.28
N THR A 302 -6.53 29.75 5.83
CA THR A 302 -5.23 29.96 5.15
C THR A 302 -4.37 28.69 5.14
N LEU A 303 -4.98 27.51 5.24
CA LEU A 303 -4.28 26.23 5.14
C LEU A 303 -4.68 25.57 3.83
N ASP A 304 -3.83 25.76 2.82
CA ASP A 304 -3.89 25.09 1.52
C ASP A 304 -3.34 23.67 1.70
N ILE A 305 -4.14 22.79 2.30
CA ILE A 305 -3.81 21.37 2.45
C ILE A 305 -4.28 20.67 1.18
N PRO A 306 -3.37 20.09 0.36
CA PRO A 306 -3.73 19.33 -0.83
C PRO A 306 -4.26 17.95 -0.43
N TYR A 307 -5.40 17.92 0.26
CA TYR A 307 -6.13 16.72 0.66
C TYR A 307 -7.62 16.96 0.40
N GLU A 308 -8.24 16.07 -0.35
CA GLU A 308 -9.67 16.12 -0.65
C GLU A 308 -10.41 15.09 0.23
N PRO A 309 -11.24 15.55 1.19
CA PRO A 309 -12.11 14.65 1.91
C PRO A 309 -13.10 13.98 0.94
N CYS A 310 -13.52 12.75 1.26
CA CYS A 310 -14.52 11.99 0.49
C CYS A 310 -14.03 11.37 -0.84
N GLU A 311 -12.72 11.35 -1.12
CA GLU A 311 -12.19 10.65 -2.32
C GLU A 311 -12.62 9.17 -2.39
N ASP A 312 -12.83 8.51 -1.26
CA ASP A 312 -13.33 7.12 -1.21
C ASP A 312 -14.76 6.99 -1.78
N GLU A 313 -15.64 7.96 -1.48
CA GLU A 313 -17.00 8.00 -2.03
C GLU A 313 -16.95 8.25 -3.54
N TYR A 314 -16.09 9.16 -3.99
CA TYR A 314 -15.91 9.44 -5.42
C TYR A 314 -15.38 8.21 -6.15
N SER A 315 -14.42 7.49 -5.56
CA SER A 315 -13.85 6.25 -6.08
C SER A 315 -14.91 5.15 -6.22
N SER A 316 -15.69 4.92 -5.17
CA SER A 316 -16.77 3.94 -5.18
C SER A 316 -17.84 4.25 -6.22
N ASN A 317 -18.25 5.52 -6.32
CA ASN A 317 -19.21 5.96 -7.33
C ASN A 317 -18.65 5.78 -8.75
N TYR A 318 -17.37 6.11 -8.95
CA TYR A 318 -16.70 5.99 -10.24
C TYR A 318 -16.59 4.52 -10.71
N LEU A 319 -16.06 3.63 -9.85
CA LEU A 319 -15.87 2.20 -10.17
C LEU A 319 -17.19 1.46 -10.40
N ASN A 320 -18.29 1.93 -9.82
CA ASN A 320 -19.60 1.33 -10.02
C ASN A 320 -20.37 1.80 -11.27
N ARG A 321 -19.85 2.77 -12.03
CA ARG A 321 -20.46 3.16 -13.31
C ARG A 321 -20.35 2.05 -14.34
N ALA A 322 -21.40 1.83 -15.11
CA ALA A 322 -21.45 0.76 -16.11
C ALA A 322 -20.41 0.94 -17.23
N ASP A 323 -20.14 2.18 -17.66
CA ASP A 323 -19.12 2.48 -18.67
C ASP A 323 -17.70 2.27 -18.14
N VAL A 324 -17.44 2.58 -16.86
CA VAL A 324 -16.16 2.30 -16.20
C VAL A 324 -15.95 0.80 -16.06
N LYS A 325 -16.95 0.04 -15.58
CA LYS A 325 -16.84 -1.43 -15.50
C LYS A 325 -16.54 -2.07 -16.85
N ALA A 326 -17.20 -1.61 -17.91
CA ALA A 326 -16.95 -2.08 -19.26
C ALA A 326 -15.51 -1.78 -19.71
N ALA A 327 -15.01 -0.57 -19.45
CA ALA A 327 -13.63 -0.17 -19.77
C ALA A 327 -12.58 -0.98 -19.00
N LEU A 328 -12.90 -1.43 -17.79
CA LEU A 328 -12.03 -2.25 -16.95
C LEU A 328 -12.15 -3.76 -17.19
N HIS A 329 -13.01 -4.18 -18.11
CA HIS A 329 -13.28 -5.58 -18.42
C HIS A 329 -13.74 -6.40 -17.19
N VAL A 330 -14.47 -5.77 -16.27
CA VAL A 330 -15.02 -6.42 -15.07
C VAL A 330 -16.48 -6.79 -15.26
N HIS A 331 -16.97 -7.75 -14.47
CA HIS A 331 -18.38 -8.16 -14.54
C HIS A 331 -19.32 -7.03 -14.13
N ASP A 332 -20.40 -6.86 -14.90
CA ASP A 332 -21.35 -5.76 -14.71
C ASP A 332 -22.22 -5.93 -13.45
N ASP A 333 -22.46 -7.17 -13.05
CA ASP A 333 -23.27 -7.57 -11.90
C ASP A 333 -22.55 -7.42 -10.54
N ILE A 334 -21.22 -7.32 -10.52
CA ILE A 334 -20.45 -7.10 -9.28
C ILE A 334 -20.58 -5.64 -8.86
N VAL A 335 -21.21 -5.38 -7.71
CA VAL A 335 -21.16 -4.05 -7.08
C VAL A 335 -19.83 -3.93 -6.33
N TRP A 336 -19.00 -2.98 -6.76
CA TRP A 336 -17.72 -2.73 -6.12
C TRP A 336 -17.94 -2.09 -4.75
N GLU A 337 -17.29 -2.65 -3.73
CA GLU A 337 -17.21 -2.09 -2.39
C GLU A 337 -15.72 -1.99 -2.00
N GLU A 338 -15.37 -0.92 -1.28
CA GLU A 338 -14.01 -0.65 -0.80
C GLU A 338 -13.41 -1.85 -0.04
N CYS A 339 -14.17 -2.36 0.93
CA CYS A 339 -13.81 -3.55 1.70
C CYS A 339 -14.93 -4.59 1.59
N SER A 340 -14.53 -5.81 1.25
CA SER A 340 -15.45 -6.91 0.95
C SER A 340 -16.29 -7.33 2.14
N ARG A 341 -17.59 -7.48 1.91
CA ARG A 341 -18.50 -8.23 2.79
C ARG A 341 -18.60 -9.70 2.43
N THR A 342 -18.12 -10.09 1.25
CA THR A 342 -18.16 -11.45 0.70
C THR A 342 -17.06 -12.30 1.30
N THR A 343 -15.83 -11.79 1.31
CA THR A 343 -14.66 -12.46 1.90
C THR A 343 -14.87 -12.72 3.39
N LYS A 344 -14.63 -13.96 3.81
CA LYS A 344 -14.73 -14.40 5.21
C LYS A 344 -13.32 -14.70 5.73
N TYR A 345 -12.67 -13.67 6.24
CA TYR A 345 -11.31 -13.77 6.74
C TYR A 345 -11.24 -14.42 8.12
N GLU A 346 -10.25 -15.29 8.33
CA GLU A 346 -10.01 -15.98 9.61
C GLU A 346 -9.63 -14.99 10.73
N LEU A 347 -10.48 -14.86 11.75
CA LEU A 347 -10.24 -13.93 12.87
C LEU A 347 -8.99 -14.27 13.68
N LYS A 348 -8.61 -15.56 13.75
CA LYS A 348 -7.41 -16.00 14.47
C LYS A 348 -6.14 -15.42 13.86
N ASP A 349 -6.12 -15.19 12.55
CA ASP A 349 -4.94 -14.74 11.83
C ASP A 349 -4.62 -13.29 12.21
N LYS A 350 -5.66 -12.46 12.42
CA LYS A 350 -5.53 -11.09 12.96
C LYS A 350 -4.84 -11.02 14.32
N MET A 351 -4.80 -12.12 15.07
CA MET A 351 -4.17 -12.19 16.39
C MET A 351 -2.73 -12.74 16.33
N LEU A 352 -2.29 -13.24 15.17
CA LEU A 352 -0.97 -13.85 15.04
C LEU A 352 0.11 -12.78 14.82
N PRO A 353 1.17 -12.76 15.64
CA PRO A 353 2.32 -11.87 15.42
C PRO A 353 3.12 -12.27 14.18
N MET A 354 3.48 -11.29 13.34
CA MET A 354 4.17 -11.48 12.06
C MET A 354 5.70 -11.35 12.14
N GLU A 355 6.26 -10.93 13.28
CA GLU A 355 7.69 -10.72 13.54
C GLU A 355 8.53 -11.97 13.23
N LYS A 356 7.94 -13.17 13.38
CA LYS A 356 8.60 -14.44 13.03
C LYS A 356 9.04 -14.46 11.57
N TYR A 357 8.23 -13.93 10.65
CA TYR A 357 8.53 -13.91 9.23
C TYR A 357 9.62 -12.88 8.91
N TYR A 358 9.61 -11.70 9.54
CA TYR A 358 10.72 -10.74 9.44
C TYR A 358 12.05 -11.39 9.88
N LYS A 359 12.05 -12.14 10.99
CA LYS A 359 13.25 -12.88 11.43
C LYS A 359 13.67 -13.95 10.42
N ILE A 360 12.75 -14.73 9.88
CA ILE A 360 13.06 -15.76 8.86
C ILE A 360 13.70 -15.11 7.62
N LEU A 361 13.03 -14.09 7.08
CA LEU A 361 13.43 -13.38 5.86
C LEU A 361 14.78 -12.68 6.01
N LEU A 362 14.98 -11.94 7.11
CA LEU A 362 16.24 -11.26 7.41
C LEU A 362 17.37 -12.21 7.83
N ASN A 363 17.09 -13.48 8.13
CA ASN A 363 18.12 -14.51 8.34
C ASN A 363 18.32 -15.43 7.11
N SER A 364 17.63 -15.19 6.00
CA SER A 364 17.85 -15.96 4.77
C SER A 364 19.26 -15.74 4.23
N LYS A 365 19.97 -16.84 3.98
CA LYS A 365 21.29 -16.88 3.32
C LYS A 365 21.18 -16.94 1.79
N THR A 366 20.04 -17.39 1.28
CA THR A 366 19.78 -17.56 -0.16
C THR A 366 19.32 -16.27 -0.82
N HIS A 367 18.80 -15.31 -0.03
CA HIS A 367 18.37 -13.99 -0.49
C HIS A 367 19.10 -12.84 0.23
N PRO A 368 20.43 -12.73 0.10
CA PRO A 368 21.24 -11.73 0.80
C PRO A 368 21.07 -10.30 0.25
N ASP A 369 20.33 -10.12 -0.85
CA ASP A 369 20.07 -8.82 -1.48
C ASP A 369 18.61 -8.36 -1.32
N MET A 370 17.75 -9.18 -0.69
CA MET A 370 16.36 -8.82 -0.44
C MET A 370 16.26 -7.73 0.63
N ARG A 371 15.46 -6.69 0.38
CA ARG A 371 15.32 -5.51 1.24
C ARG A 371 13.89 -5.32 1.75
N ILE A 372 13.77 -5.03 3.02
CA ILE A 372 12.50 -4.77 3.71
C ILE A 372 12.48 -3.30 4.12
N LEU A 373 11.49 -2.57 3.64
CA LEU A 373 11.16 -1.23 4.10
C LEU A 373 9.86 -1.28 4.90
N VAL A 374 9.88 -0.72 6.09
CA VAL A 374 8.66 -0.38 6.82
C VAL A 374 8.60 1.14 6.90
N TYR A 375 7.44 1.71 6.62
CA TYR A 375 7.24 3.14 6.79
C TYR A 375 5.95 3.44 7.54
N SER A 376 5.90 4.55 8.27
CA SER A 376 4.70 4.97 9.01
C SER A 376 4.48 6.47 8.89
N GLY A 377 3.25 6.88 8.58
CA GLY A 377 2.79 8.24 8.83
C GLY A 377 2.64 8.51 10.32
N ASP A 378 3.24 9.60 10.82
CA ASP A 378 3.22 9.94 12.26
C ASP A 378 1.93 10.61 12.76
N ASP A 379 0.94 10.74 11.90
CA ASP A 379 -0.41 11.21 12.20
C ASP A 379 -1.49 10.13 12.16
N ASP A 380 -1.11 8.88 11.84
CA ASP A 380 -1.96 7.70 11.94
C ASP A 380 -2.14 7.26 13.40
N SER A 381 -3.38 7.03 13.80
CA SER A 381 -3.66 6.35 15.07
C SER A 381 -3.92 4.86 14.92
N VAL A 382 -4.54 4.40 13.84
CA VAL A 382 -5.00 3.03 13.65
C VAL A 382 -3.84 2.03 13.69
N CYS A 383 -2.74 2.33 12.99
CA CYS A 383 -1.49 1.58 13.06
C CYS A 383 -0.34 2.52 13.45
N GLY A 384 -0.55 3.22 14.57
CA GLY A 384 0.31 4.31 14.96
C GLY A 384 1.80 3.93 15.06
N THR A 385 2.65 4.89 14.67
CA THR A 385 4.12 4.76 14.62
C THR A 385 4.73 4.20 15.90
N ILE A 386 4.12 4.42 17.06
CA ILE A 386 4.56 3.83 18.33
C ILE A 386 4.50 2.29 18.33
N GLY A 387 3.44 1.71 17.75
CA GLY A 387 3.26 0.28 17.57
C GLY A 387 4.30 -0.29 16.62
N THR A 388 4.47 0.37 15.47
CA THR A 388 5.47 -0.02 14.47
C THR A 388 6.88 -0.02 15.05
N GLN A 389 7.27 1.04 15.76
CA GLN A 389 8.56 1.10 16.43
C GLN A 389 8.75 -0.06 17.40
N ARG A 390 7.77 -0.33 18.26
CA ARG A 390 7.89 -1.36 19.30
C ARG A 390 8.33 -2.71 18.73
N TRP A 391 7.59 -3.25 17.77
CA TRP A 391 7.92 -4.58 17.24
C TRP A 391 9.23 -4.57 16.43
N ILE A 392 9.54 -3.47 15.72
CA ILE A 392 10.77 -3.33 14.95
C ILE A 392 12.00 -3.41 15.85
N TYR A 393 12.01 -2.68 16.96
CA TYR A 393 13.11 -2.70 17.92
C TYR A 393 13.17 -4.03 18.68
N ASP A 394 12.02 -4.66 18.97
CA ASP A 394 11.93 -5.97 19.62
C ASP A 394 12.41 -7.15 18.73
N LEU A 395 12.62 -6.92 17.42
CA LEU A 395 13.29 -7.91 16.56
C LEU A 395 14.74 -8.18 17.01
N GLY A 396 15.39 -7.20 17.66
CA GLY A 396 16.73 -7.33 18.22
C GLY A 396 17.89 -7.13 17.24
N PHE A 397 17.64 -6.57 16.06
CA PHE A 397 18.71 -6.21 15.12
C PHE A 397 19.42 -4.92 15.57
N PRO A 398 20.77 -4.87 15.60
CA PRO A 398 21.49 -3.66 16.00
C PRO A 398 21.27 -2.50 15.02
N LEU A 399 21.22 -1.26 15.50
CA LEU A 399 21.18 -0.08 14.64
C LEU A 399 22.51 0.16 13.92
N VAL A 400 22.45 0.64 12.69
CA VAL A 400 23.59 1.22 11.94
C VAL A 400 23.39 2.71 11.64
N GLN A 401 22.14 3.17 11.65
CA GLN A 401 21.72 4.57 11.55
C GLN A 401 20.50 4.71 12.44
N ASP A 402 20.50 5.68 13.36
CA ASP A 402 19.48 5.80 14.40
C ASP A 402 18.75 7.13 14.29
N TRP A 403 17.47 7.05 13.90
CA TRP A 403 16.51 8.15 13.93
C TRP A 403 17.04 9.46 13.33
N GLU A 404 17.66 9.37 12.16
CA GLU A 404 18.17 10.56 11.47
C GLU A 404 17.07 11.21 10.64
N THR A 405 17.17 12.52 10.43
CA THR A 405 16.19 13.25 9.62
C THR A 405 16.42 13.00 8.13
N TRP A 406 15.35 12.81 7.38
CA TRP A 406 15.38 12.86 5.91
C TRP A 406 14.51 14.01 5.41
N TYR A 407 14.82 14.48 4.20
CA TYR A 407 14.31 15.74 3.68
C TYR A 407 13.76 15.59 2.26
N VAL A 408 12.74 16.39 1.97
CA VAL A 408 12.19 16.66 0.64
C VAL A 408 12.11 18.18 0.49
N ASP A 409 12.65 18.73 -0.60
CA ASP A 409 12.73 20.18 -0.84
C ASP A 409 13.33 21.01 0.34
N GLY A 410 14.23 20.41 1.11
CA GLY A 410 14.83 21.05 2.28
C GLY A 410 13.92 21.15 3.51
N GLN A 411 12.72 20.57 3.48
CA GLN A 411 11.85 20.39 4.64
C GLN A 411 12.04 19.00 5.22
N THR A 412 11.92 18.88 6.55
CA THR A 412 11.96 17.58 7.23
C THR A 412 10.75 16.75 6.79
N ALA A 413 11.01 15.67 6.06
CA ALA A 413 9.98 14.74 5.60
C ALA A 413 9.74 13.61 6.61
N GLY A 414 10.67 13.40 7.56
CA GLY A 414 10.50 12.48 8.68
C GLY A 414 11.85 11.95 9.17
N TYR A 415 11.85 10.72 9.68
CA TYR A 415 13.02 10.08 10.27
C TYR A 415 13.35 8.74 9.61
N ILE A 416 14.61 8.32 9.66
CA ILE A 416 15.11 7.06 9.11
C ILE A 416 15.98 6.32 10.13
N SER A 417 15.70 5.03 10.30
CA SER A 417 16.52 4.10 11.08
C SER A 417 16.88 2.88 10.23
N LYS A 418 18.16 2.51 10.24
CA LYS A 418 18.67 1.33 9.51
C LYS A 418 19.20 0.30 10.48
N PHE A 419 18.92 -0.96 10.19
CA PHE A 419 19.28 -2.08 11.05
C PHE A 419 20.33 -2.98 10.40
N LYS A 420 21.28 -3.45 11.20
CA LYS A 420 22.30 -4.43 10.81
C LYS A 420 21.65 -5.80 10.70
N THR A 421 21.57 -6.32 9.49
CA THR A 421 21.02 -7.64 9.21
C THR A 421 22.16 -8.64 8.95
N PRO A 422 22.01 -9.93 9.33
CA PRO A 422 22.98 -10.97 8.99
C PRO A 422 23.16 -11.16 7.47
N PHE A 423 24.22 -11.86 7.07
CA PHE A 423 24.48 -12.34 5.69
C PHE A 423 24.56 -11.29 4.57
N SER A 424 24.53 -9.99 4.90
CA SER A 424 24.73 -8.90 3.95
C SER A 424 25.74 -7.90 4.50
N GLY A 425 26.53 -7.30 3.60
CA GLY A 425 27.45 -6.20 3.94
C GLY A 425 26.75 -4.85 4.09
N LYS A 426 25.44 -4.78 3.79
CA LYS A 426 24.61 -3.57 3.86
C LYS A 426 23.39 -3.82 4.74
N SER A 427 22.75 -2.75 5.19
CA SER A 427 21.45 -2.86 5.86
C SER A 427 20.38 -3.30 4.87
N ARG A 428 19.63 -4.34 5.22
CA ARG A 428 18.48 -4.84 4.44
C ARG A 428 17.14 -4.51 5.07
N PHE A 429 17.16 -3.87 6.23
CA PHE A 429 15.96 -3.55 6.97
C PHE A 429 16.00 -2.08 7.38
N THR A 430 15.02 -1.34 6.89
CA THR A 430 14.93 0.09 7.11
C THR A 430 13.54 0.45 7.59
N PHE A 431 13.50 1.33 8.59
CA PHE A 431 12.29 1.95 9.07
C PHE A 431 12.34 3.44 8.75
N MET A 432 11.25 3.97 8.18
CA MET A 432 11.10 5.40 7.91
C MET A 432 9.80 5.93 8.51
N THR A 433 9.79 7.17 8.97
CA THR A 433 8.55 7.88 9.25
C THR A 433 8.31 8.95 8.20
N VAL A 434 7.05 9.27 7.96
CA VAL A 434 6.63 10.38 7.09
C VAL A 434 5.86 11.38 7.94
N HIS A 435 6.45 12.55 8.13
CA HIS A 435 5.94 13.57 9.04
C HIS A 435 4.65 14.21 8.50
N GLY A 436 3.62 14.24 9.34
CA GLY A 436 2.30 14.75 9.02
C GLY A 436 1.51 13.90 8.03
N ALA A 437 1.92 12.65 7.77
CA ALA A 437 1.13 11.70 7.02
C ALA A 437 0.24 10.86 7.95
N GLY A 438 -0.98 10.58 7.51
CA GLY A 438 -1.86 9.58 8.12
C GLY A 438 -1.52 8.15 7.72
N HIS A 439 -2.54 7.29 7.74
CA HIS A 439 -2.47 5.85 7.48
C HIS A 439 -2.09 5.55 6.03
N GLU A 440 -2.86 6.13 5.10
CA GLU A 440 -2.60 6.11 3.67
C GLU A 440 -1.55 7.19 3.32
N VAL A 441 -0.29 6.94 3.68
CA VAL A 441 0.81 7.92 3.53
C VAL A 441 0.81 8.63 2.16
N PRO A 442 0.61 7.95 1.01
CA PRO A 442 0.62 8.61 -0.29
C PRO A 442 -0.59 9.52 -0.54
N THR A 443 -1.68 9.39 0.22
CA THR A 443 -2.81 10.33 0.21
C THR A 443 -2.45 11.64 0.89
N TYR A 444 -1.87 11.57 2.08
CA TYR A 444 -1.65 12.74 2.92
C TYR A 444 -0.35 13.48 2.60
N LYS A 445 0.68 12.74 2.15
CA LYS A 445 2.01 13.27 1.79
C LYS A 445 2.47 12.68 0.46
N PRO A 446 1.76 12.94 -0.65
CA PRO A 446 1.99 12.28 -1.94
C PRO A 446 3.42 12.48 -2.48
N LYS A 447 3.98 13.68 -2.29
CA LYS A 447 5.32 14.01 -2.75
C LYS A 447 6.38 13.24 -1.97
N GLU A 448 6.30 13.26 -0.65
CA GLU A 448 7.20 12.55 0.26
C GLU A 448 7.08 11.03 0.06
N ALA A 449 5.88 10.52 -0.17
CA ALA A 449 5.64 9.11 -0.47
C ALA A 449 6.32 8.67 -1.77
N LEU A 450 6.22 9.47 -2.85
CA LEU A 450 6.91 9.16 -4.11
C LEU A 450 8.44 9.20 -3.96
N ASP A 451 8.98 10.21 -3.26
CA ASP A 451 10.44 10.31 -3.02
C ASP A 451 10.95 9.12 -2.16
N LEU A 452 10.22 8.73 -1.13
CA LEU A 452 10.50 7.54 -0.32
C LEU A 452 10.47 6.26 -1.17
N PHE A 453 9.46 6.10 -2.02
CA PHE A 453 9.31 4.94 -2.90
C PHE A 453 10.44 4.87 -3.94
N GLU A 454 10.80 5.99 -4.56
CA GLU A 454 11.90 6.06 -5.53
C GLU A 454 13.24 5.70 -4.88
N LYS A 455 13.52 6.24 -3.68
CA LYS A 455 14.73 5.89 -2.92
C LYS A 455 14.75 4.40 -2.56
N TYR A 456 13.60 3.82 -2.21
CA TYR A 456 13.49 2.39 -1.93
C TYR A 456 13.84 1.57 -3.15
N LEU A 457 13.22 1.82 -4.30
CA LEU A 457 13.47 1.05 -5.52
C LEU A 457 14.91 1.19 -6.01
N SER A 458 15.46 2.41 -6.00
CA SER A 458 16.83 2.72 -6.45
C SER A 458 17.93 2.35 -5.45
N ASN A 459 17.56 1.90 -4.25
CA ASN A 459 18.48 1.54 -3.17
C ASN A 459 19.37 2.72 -2.72
N THR A 460 18.76 3.90 -2.61
CA THR A 460 19.41 5.13 -2.11
C THR A 460 18.87 5.59 -0.76
N ILE A 461 18.03 4.77 -0.11
CA ILE A 461 17.62 4.97 1.29
C ILE A 461 18.81 4.88 2.23
#